data_AF-A0A3D4P6S3-F1
#
_entry.id   AF-A0A3D4P6S3-F1
#
_cell.length_a   1.000
_cell.length_b   1.000
_cell.length_c   1.000
_cell.angle_alpha   90.00
_cell.angle_beta   90.00
_cell.angle_gamma   90.00
#
_symmetry.space_group_name_H-M   'P 1'
#
loop_
_entity.id
_entity.type
_entity.pdbx_description
1 polymer ?
#
loop_
_entity_poly.entity_id
_entity_poly.type
_entity_poly.pdbx_seq_one_letter_code
_entity_poly.pdbx_strand_id
1 'polypeptide(L)'
;MNDPSPKNSSLLPVIIFGICLIAVGLAAFGPSNLFQGADNPSASSDAPAKTAGKTDSVEDTSPPITEEPAETPPGMVWIPGGTFTMGTDFFPEEGKPNPDRIKPDEFPAHEVTVDGFWMDITEVTNAEFAKFVEETNYVTFAEIPPKREDFIGVVPDV
;
A
#
# COMPACT_ATOMS: atom_id res chain seq x y z
N MET A 1 -42.50 -10.71 -50.13
CA MET A 1 -41.82 -9.67 -50.95
C MET A 1 -40.70 -9.10 -50.09
N ASN A 2 -39.55 -9.79 -49.97
CA ASN A 2 -38.37 -9.70 -50.85
C ASN A 2 -37.82 -8.25 -50.89
N ASP A 3 -36.99 -7.82 -49.93
CA ASP A 3 -35.49 -7.94 -49.85
C ASP A 3 -34.77 -6.84 -50.68
N PRO A 4 -33.51 -6.41 -50.46
CA PRO A 4 -32.60 -6.36 -49.30
C PRO A 4 -31.97 -4.95 -49.07
N SER A 5 -31.20 -4.82 -47.98
CA SER A 5 -30.12 -3.83 -47.82
C SER A 5 -29.03 -3.93 -48.91
N PRO A 6 -28.13 -2.94 -48.99
CA PRO A 6 -26.71 -3.30 -49.02
C PRO A 6 -25.89 -2.65 -47.90
N LYS A 7 -25.03 -3.48 -47.29
CA LYS A 7 -23.87 -3.09 -46.48
C LYS A 7 -22.68 -2.81 -47.41
N ASN A 8 -22.01 -1.67 -47.26
CA ASN A 8 -20.58 -1.48 -47.56
C ASN A 8 -20.10 -0.20 -46.82
N SER A 9 -19.23 -0.28 -45.81
CA SER A 9 -17.81 -0.66 -45.81
C SER A 9 -16.88 0.43 -46.37
N SER A 10 -15.88 0.78 -45.56
CA SER A 10 -14.63 1.51 -45.87
C SER A 10 -14.67 3.04 -45.78
N LEU A 11 -13.93 3.61 -44.80
CA LEU A 11 -12.94 4.72 -44.97
C LEU A 11 -12.67 5.48 -43.65
N LEU A 12 -11.93 4.86 -42.74
CA LEU A 12 -10.81 5.54 -42.04
C LEU A 12 -9.56 5.04 -42.76
N PRO A 13 -8.67 5.90 -43.31
CA PRO A 13 -7.71 6.65 -42.49
C PRO A 13 -7.26 8.01 -43.10
N VAL A 14 -7.47 9.12 -42.39
CA VAL A 14 -6.70 10.37 -42.61
C VAL A 14 -5.85 10.61 -41.36
N ILE A 15 -4.86 9.74 -41.20
CA ILE A 15 -3.66 10.05 -40.43
C ILE A 15 -2.77 10.88 -41.38
N ILE A 16 -1.90 11.70 -40.80
CA ILE A 16 -0.72 12.30 -41.44
C ILE A 16 -1.03 13.61 -42.17
N PHE A 17 -1.00 14.73 -41.45
CA PHE A 17 -0.24 15.94 -41.78
C PHE A 17 -0.54 17.01 -40.72
N GLY A 18 0.45 17.41 -39.91
CA GLY A 18 0.25 18.56 -39.03
C GLY A 18 1.10 18.67 -37.77
N ILE A 19 2.29 18.07 -37.73
CA ILE A 19 3.34 18.54 -36.82
C ILE A 19 3.67 19.98 -37.23
N CYS A 20 3.32 20.96 -36.41
CA CYS A 20 3.81 22.32 -36.53
C CYS A 20 4.31 22.81 -35.18
N LEU A 21 5.62 22.62 -35.01
CA LEU A 21 6.48 23.31 -34.06
C LEU A 21 6.26 24.83 -34.17
N ILE A 22 5.91 25.48 -33.07
CA ILE A 22 6.26 26.89 -32.86
C ILE A 22 6.96 27.00 -31.51
N ALA A 23 8.16 27.56 -31.59
CA ALA A 23 9.13 27.66 -30.54
C ALA A 23 9.23 29.10 -30.00
N VAL A 24 9.69 29.19 -28.74
CA VAL A 24 10.48 30.27 -28.10
C VAL A 24 9.78 31.50 -27.49
N GLY A 25 10.10 31.70 -26.20
CA GLY A 25 10.16 32.99 -25.46
C GLY A 25 9.32 32.96 -24.18
N LEU A 26 9.78 33.25 -22.95
CA LEU A 26 10.92 34.06 -22.50
C LEU A 26 11.11 33.83 -20.97
N ALA A 27 12.37 33.69 -20.54
CA ALA A 27 12.99 34.17 -19.29
C ALA A 27 12.42 33.90 -17.88
N ALA A 28 13.29 33.25 -17.08
CA ALA A 28 13.75 33.64 -15.75
C ALA A 28 12.85 33.44 -14.51
N PHE A 29 13.09 32.36 -13.77
CA PHE A 29 13.21 32.40 -12.30
C PHE A 29 14.13 31.25 -11.85
N GLY A 30 15.35 31.60 -11.40
CA GLY A 30 16.34 30.66 -10.88
C GLY A 30 16.06 30.23 -9.44
N PRO A 31 16.83 29.26 -8.90
CA PRO A 31 16.58 28.68 -7.59
C PRO A 31 17.10 29.59 -6.46
N SER A 32 16.21 29.99 -5.56
CA SER A 32 16.57 30.68 -4.32
C SER A 32 17.04 29.66 -3.28
N ASN A 33 18.28 29.19 -3.40
CA ASN A 33 19.05 28.68 -2.27
C ASN A 33 19.78 29.86 -1.63
N LEU A 34 19.24 30.37 -0.52
CA LEU A 34 19.95 31.28 0.37
C LEU A 34 19.31 31.30 1.77
N PHE A 35 19.65 30.34 2.62
CA PHE A 35 19.87 30.66 4.02
C PHE A 35 20.89 29.67 4.61
N GLN A 36 21.98 30.25 5.07
CA GLN A 36 23.18 29.59 5.55
C GLN A 36 23.25 29.77 7.07
N GLY A 37 23.57 28.67 7.76
CA GLY A 37 24.44 28.65 8.94
C GLY A 37 23.96 29.36 10.19
N ALA A 38 23.50 28.58 11.16
CA ALA A 38 23.80 28.86 12.56
C ALA A 38 24.36 27.59 13.18
N ASP A 39 25.67 27.60 13.40
CA ASP A 39 26.41 26.63 14.19
C ASP A 39 25.90 26.65 15.64
N ASN A 40 25.74 25.48 16.27
CA ASN A 40 26.08 25.35 17.69
C ASN A 40 26.34 23.88 18.09
N PRO A 41 27.25 23.64 19.04
CA PRO A 41 28.03 22.41 19.11
C PRO A 41 27.43 21.31 20.00
N SER A 42 27.85 20.10 19.66
CA SER A 42 28.02 18.91 20.48
C SER A 42 28.06 19.12 22.00
N ALA A 43 27.18 18.43 22.71
CA ALA A 43 27.43 17.93 24.05
C ALA A 43 26.89 16.49 24.13
N SER A 44 27.80 15.56 24.36
CA SER A 44 27.53 14.15 24.59
C SER A 44 26.95 13.93 25.99
N SER A 45 26.16 12.86 26.13
CA SER A 45 26.08 12.12 27.38
C SER A 45 25.67 10.69 27.09
N ASP A 46 26.64 9.79 27.22
CA ASP A 46 26.49 8.33 27.25
C ASP A 46 25.51 7.86 28.33
N ALA A 47 24.64 6.89 27.98
CA ALA A 47 24.16 5.83 28.87
C ALA A 47 23.34 4.78 28.06
N PRO A 48 23.28 3.50 28.51
CA PRO A 48 23.63 2.37 27.64
C PRO A 48 22.46 1.60 27.01
N ALA A 49 22.78 0.98 25.88
CA ALA A 49 22.02 -0.07 25.23
C ALA A 49 21.79 -1.28 26.14
N LYS A 50 20.57 -1.80 26.16
CA LYS A 50 20.24 -3.11 26.74
C LYS A 50 19.44 -3.95 25.73
N THR A 51 20.21 -4.80 25.05
CA THR A 51 19.87 -6.15 24.56
C THR A 51 18.58 -6.30 23.75
N ALA A 52 18.68 -6.02 22.45
CA ALA A 52 17.78 -6.56 21.43
C ALA A 52 18.02 -8.08 21.28
N GLY A 53 16.94 -8.84 21.32
CA GLY A 53 16.93 -10.26 20.97
C GLY A 53 17.27 -10.44 19.50
N LYS A 54 18.17 -11.38 19.23
CA LYS A 54 18.64 -11.72 17.89
C LYS A 54 17.61 -12.58 17.18
N THR A 55 16.82 -11.97 16.30
CA THR A 55 16.23 -12.64 15.14
C THR A 55 17.22 -12.51 13.98
N ASP A 56 17.61 -13.64 13.39
CA ASP A 56 18.45 -13.65 12.19
C ASP A 56 17.62 -13.11 11.01
N SER A 57 17.59 -11.79 10.87
CA SER A 57 17.11 -11.09 9.69
C SER A 57 18.14 -11.34 8.58
N VAL A 58 17.75 -12.13 7.58
CA VAL A 58 18.47 -12.17 6.31
C VAL A 58 18.22 -10.82 5.67
N GLU A 59 19.15 -9.88 5.83
CA GLU A 59 19.14 -8.61 5.11
C GLU A 59 19.39 -8.89 3.63
N ASP A 60 18.30 -9.07 2.89
CA ASP A 60 18.34 -8.93 1.44
C ASP A 60 18.65 -7.46 1.13
N THR A 61 19.88 -7.21 0.70
CA THR A 61 20.43 -5.88 0.40
C THR A 61 20.18 -5.46 -1.04
N SER A 62 19.40 -6.25 -1.78
CA SER A 62 18.98 -5.92 -3.14
C SER A 62 18.07 -4.68 -3.11
N PRO A 63 18.16 -3.78 -4.12
CA PRO A 63 17.23 -2.68 -4.23
C PRO A 63 15.79 -3.21 -4.42
N PRO A 64 14.77 -2.55 -3.85
CA PRO A 64 13.40 -3.02 -3.91
C PRO A 64 12.88 -3.02 -5.35
N ILE A 65 12.06 -4.02 -5.70
CA ILE A 65 11.44 -4.12 -7.02
C ILE A 65 10.48 -2.93 -7.21
N THR A 66 10.79 -2.04 -8.14
CA THR A 66 9.98 -0.83 -8.38
C THR A 66 9.14 -0.94 -9.65
N GLU A 67 9.63 -1.64 -10.67
CA GLU A 67 8.99 -1.74 -11.99
C GLU A 67 7.79 -2.68 -11.99
N GLU A 68 6.71 -2.26 -12.67
CA GLU A 68 5.50 -3.04 -12.84
C GLU A 68 5.73 -4.28 -13.73
N PRO A 69 5.31 -5.49 -13.31
CA PRO A 69 5.33 -6.67 -14.16
C PRO A 69 4.44 -6.52 -15.39
N ALA A 70 4.74 -7.27 -16.46
CA ALA A 70 4.06 -7.11 -17.75
C ALA A 70 2.55 -7.44 -17.75
N GLU A 71 2.08 -8.27 -16.81
CA GLU A 71 0.69 -8.72 -16.73
C GLU A 71 0.03 -8.14 -15.48
N THR A 72 -1.04 -7.37 -15.69
CA THR A 72 -1.85 -6.76 -14.62
C THR A 72 -3.01 -7.68 -14.25
N PRO A 73 -3.09 -8.19 -13.00
CA PRO A 73 -4.27 -8.90 -12.52
C PRO A 73 -5.51 -8.00 -12.58
N PRO A 74 -6.68 -8.52 -13.00
CA PRO A 74 -7.91 -7.73 -13.04
C PRO A 74 -8.28 -7.17 -11.66
N GLY A 75 -8.59 -5.87 -11.58
CA GLY A 75 -9.04 -5.24 -10.33
C GLY A 75 -7.93 -4.84 -9.34
N MET A 76 -6.66 -5.12 -9.67
CA MET A 76 -5.50 -4.78 -8.85
C MET A 76 -4.71 -3.61 -9.43
N VAL A 77 -3.96 -2.92 -8.57
CA VAL A 77 -3.00 -1.87 -8.91
C VAL A 77 -1.61 -2.24 -8.42
N TRP A 78 -0.58 -1.88 -9.20
CA TRP A 78 0.80 -2.07 -8.81
C TRP A 78 1.21 -1.00 -7.79
N ILE A 79 1.75 -1.44 -6.66
CA ILE A 79 2.38 -0.59 -5.65
C ILE A 79 3.89 -0.75 -5.82
N PRO A 80 4.61 0.27 -6.31
CA PRO A 80 6.06 0.19 -6.45
C PRO A 80 6.74 -0.03 -5.10
N GLY A 81 7.77 -0.87 -5.08
CA GLY A 81 8.59 -1.08 -3.90
C GLY A 81 9.34 0.18 -3.48
N GLY A 82 9.66 0.26 -2.20
CA GLY A 82 10.32 1.42 -1.62
C GLY A 82 10.46 1.31 -0.11
N THR A 83 11.10 2.33 0.47
CA THR A 83 11.26 2.48 1.91
C THR A 83 10.29 3.53 2.44
N PHE A 84 9.58 3.22 3.52
CA PHE A 84 8.67 4.15 4.20
C PHE A 84 8.73 3.97 5.71
N THR A 85 8.22 4.96 6.44
CA THR A 85 8.09 4.89 7.90
C THR A 85 6.78 4.17 8.25
N MET A 86 6.88 3.00 8.88
CA MET A 86 5.74 2.24 9.40
C MET A 86 5.54 2.53 10.88
N GLY A 87 4.27 2.64 11.32
CA GLY A 87 3.91 2.93 12.71
C GLY A 87 3.96 4.42 13.04
N THR A 88 3.95 4.74 14.33
CA THR A 88 3.94 6.12 14.85
C THR A 88 4.76 6.25 16.12
N ASP A 89 5.45 7.37 16.27
CA ASP A 89 6.10 7.76 17.53
C ASP A 89 5.15 8.51 18.48
N PHE A 90 3.94 8.84 18.01
CA PHE A 90 2.97 9.55 18.81
C PHE A 90 2.18 8.56 19.68
N PHE A 91 2.61 8.39 20.93
CA PHE A 91 1.82 7.68 21.94
C PHE A 91 1.21 8.68 22.93
N PRO A 92 -0.12 8.70 23.14
CA PRO A 92 -0.73 9.61 24.09
C PRO A 92 -0.27 9.29 25.52
N GLU A 93 0.05 10.33 26.30
CA GLU A 93 0.37 10.15 27.72
C GLU A 93 -0.79 9.48 28.48
N GLU A 94 -0.46 8.73 29.52
CA GLU A 94 -1.44 8.03 30.35
C GLU A 94 -2.52 9.01 30.87
N GLY A 95 -3.79 8.63 30.69
CA GLY A 95 -4.94 9.45 31.10
C GLY A 95 -5.25 10.65 30.19
N LYS A 96 -4.50 10.89 29.10
CA LYS A 96 -4.85 11.91 28.10
C LYS A 96 -5.81 11.35 27.03
N PRO A 97 -6.61 12.22 26.38
CA PRO A 97 -7.44 11.81 25.26
C PRO A 97 -6.62 11.18 24.13
N ASN A 98 -7.11 10.05 23.61
CA ASN A 98 -6.55 9.35 22.45
C ASN A 98 -7.56 9.42 21.29
N PRO A 99 -7.70 10.56 20.60
CA PRO A 99 -8.71 10.75 19.56
C PRO A 99 -8.48 9.83 18.37
N ASP A 100 -7.21 9.56 18.04
CA ASP A 100 -6.79 8.73 16.91
C ASP A 100 -6.74 7.24 17.25
N ARG A 101 -7.09 6.88 18.50
CA ARG A 101 -7.19 5.50 19.02
C ARG A 101 -5.89 4.69 18.89
N ILE A 102 -4.74 5.35 18.86
CA ILE A 102 -3.42 4.74 18.70
C ILE A 102 -3.19 3.70 19.79
N LYS A 103 -2.72 2.53 19.37
CA LYS A 103 -2.47 1.37 20.21
C LYS A 103 -0.98 1.20 20.52
N PRO A 104 -0.61 0.53 21.63
CA PRO A 104 0.78 0.32 21.98
C PRO A 104 1.59 -0.46 20.93
N ASP A 105 0.94 -1.30 20.12
CA ASP A 105 1.54 -2.09 19.05
C ASP A 105 1.77 -1.30 17.74
N GLU A 106 1.39 -0.03 17.69
CA GLU A 106 1.67 0.88 16.58
C GLU A 106 3.02 1.63 16.72
N PHE A 107 3.71 1.46 17.85
CA PHE A 107 4.98 2.13 18.20
C PHE A 107 6.18 1.16 18.19
N PRO A 108 7.42 1.62 17.94
CA PRO A 108 7.80 2.95 17.43
C PRO A 108 7.65 3.05 15.91
N ALA A 109 7.69 4.28 15.42
CA ALA A 109 7.91 4.49 14.00
C ALA A 109 9.30 3.95 13.59
N HIS A 110 9.35 3.21 12.49
CA HIS A 110 10.61 2.65 11.99
C HIS A 110 10.58 2.53 10.46
N GLU A 111 11.76 2.56 9.84
CA GLU A 111 11.87 2.39 8.39
C GLU A 111 11.67 0.92 8.00
N VAL A 112 10.82 0.71 7.00
CA VAL A 112 10.57 -0.59 6.39
C VAL A 112 10.74 -0.45 4.88
N THR A 113 11.52 -1.36 4.30
CA THR A 113 11.66 -1.50 2.85
C THR A 113 10.83 -2.70 2.40
N VAL A 114 9.96 -2.50 1.41
CA VAL A 114 9.16 -3.56 0.80
C VAL A 114 9.38 -3.59 -0.71
N ASP A 115 9.36 -4.78 -1.29
CA ASP A 115 9.29 -4.95 -2.74
C ASP A 115 7.93 -4.50 -3.29
N GLY A 116 7.90 -4.21 -4.59
CA GLY A 116 6.66 -3.89 -5.27
C GLY A 116 5.73 -5.10 -5.35
N PHE A 117 4.43 -4.84 -5.25
CA PHE A 117 3.40 -5.88 -5.21
C PHE A 117 2.05 -5.37 -5.74
N TRP A 118 1.14 -6.31 -6.02
CA TRP A 118 -0.23 -6.01 -6.43
C TRP A 118 -1.16 -5.86 -5.23
N MET A 119 -1.98 -4.81 -5.22
CA MET A 119 -3.03 -4.59 -4.22
C MET A 119 -4.40 -4.45 -4.90
N ASP A 120 -5.44 -5.05 -4.34
CA ASP A 120 -6.80 -4.81 -4.80
C ASP A 120 -7.19 -3.34 -4.64
N ILE A 121 -7.88 -2.79 -5.65
CA ILE A 121 -8.37 -1.39 -5.60
C ILE A 121 -9.51 -1.24 -4.59
N THR A 122 -10.25 -2.31 -4.33
CA THR A 122 -11.38 -2.36 -3.41
C THR A 122 -11.30 -3.57 -2.50
N GLU A 123 -12.00 -3.53 -1.37
CA GLU A 123 -12.22 -4.72 -0.56
C GLU A 123 -12.94 -5.82 -1.36
N VAL A 124 -12.74 -7.08 -0.96
CA VAL A 124 -13.46 -8.23 -1.54
C VAL A 124 -14.95 -8.08 -1.28
N THR A 125 -15.74 -8.08 -2.33
CA THR A 125 -17.20 -7.92 -2.25
C THR A 125 -17.90 -9.23 -1.90
N ASN A 126 -19.13 -9.13 -1.39
CA ASN A 126 -19.98 -10.29 -1.14
C ASN A 126 -20.21 -11.14 -2.40
N ALA A 127 -20.29 -10.52 -3.59
CA ALA A 127 -20.50 -11.23 -4.84
C ALA A 127 -19.26 -12.03 -5.25
N GLU A 128 -18.06 -11.47 -5.07
CA GLU A 128 -16.80 -12.17 -5.33
C GLU A 128 -16.58 -13.31 -4.35
N PHE A 129 -16.84 -13.07 -3.05
CA PHE A 129 -16.75 -14.11 -2.03
C PHE A 129 -17.77 -15.24 -2.26
N ALA A 130 -19.00 -14.92 -2.68
CA ALA A 130 -20.01 -15.93 -3.01
C ALA A 130 -19.55 -16.82 -4.17
N LYS A 131 -18.98 -16.23 -5.23
CA LYS A 131 -18.41 -17.00 -6.34
C LYS A 131 -17.30 -17.93 -5.87
N PHE A 132 -16.41 -17.46 -5.00
CA PHE A 132 -15.37 -18.30 -4.39
C PHE A 132 -15.98 -19.50 -3.63
N VAL A 133 -17.01 -19.29 -2.83
CA VAL A 133 -17.71 -20.36 -2.09
C VAL A 133 -18.37 -21.35 -3.05
N GLU A 134 -19.04 -20.87 -4.11
CA GLU A 134 -19.66 -21.74 -5.13
C GLU A 134 -18.63 -22.63 -5.84
N GLU A 135 -17.44 -22.10 -6.16
CA GLU A 135 -16.39 -22.83 -6.85
C GLU A 135 -15.64 -23.83 -5.96
N THR A 136 -15.46 -23.49 -4.68
CA THR A 136 -14.61 -24.27 -3.75
C THR A 136 -15.38 -25.08 -2.72
N ASN A 137 -16.67 -24.80 -2.54
CA ASN A 137 -17.49 -25.29 -1.42
C ASN A 137 -16.88 -24.94 -0.05
N TYR A 138 -16.23 -23.78 0.06
CA TYR A 138 -15.59 -23.33 1.29
C TYR A 138 -16.62 -23.08 2.41
N VAL A 139 -16.33 -23.57 3.61
CA VAL A 139 -17.11 -23.32 4.83
C VAL A 139 -16.29 -22.44 5.75
N THR A 140 -16.80 -21.25 6.06
CA THR A 140 -16.12 -20.30 6.93
C THR A 140 -16.10 -20.80 8.37
N PHE A 141 -15.15 -20.29 9.16
CA PHE A 141 -15.12 -20.60 10.59
C PHE A 141 -16.41 -20.18 11.32
N ALA A 142 -17.04 -19.09 10.88
CA ALA A 142 -18.29 -18.60 11.47
C ALA A 142 -19.49 -19.54 11.24
N GLU A 143 -19.46 -20.36 10.20
CA GLU A 143 -20.52 -21.34 9.90
C GLU A 143 -20.38 -22.63 10.71
N ILE A 144 -19.22 -22.87 11.32
CA ILE A 144 -18.97 -24.06 12.15
C ILE A 144 -19.57 -23.81 13.54
N PRO A 145 -20.60 -24.57 13.97
CA PRO A 145 -21.17 -24.40 15.29
C PRO A 145 -20.11 -24.69 16.36
N PRO A 146 -19.95 -23.82 17.37
CA PRO A 146 -18.99 -24.07 18.43
C PRO A 146 -19.45 -25.27 19.27
N LYS A 147 -18.48 -26.04 19.74
CA LYS A 147 -18.72 -27.21 20.59
C LYS A 147 -18.73 -26.79 22.06
N ARG A 148 -19.34 -27.60 22.92
CA ARG A 148 -19.36 -27.33 24.37
C ARG A 148 -17.94 -27.21 24.93
N GLU A 149 -17.04 -28.06 24.42
CA GLU A 149 -15.66 -28.14 24.85
C GLU A 149 -14.88 -26.84 24.61
N ASP A 150 -15.28 -26.04 23.62
CA ASP A 150 -14.65 -24.75 23.29
C ASP A 150 -14.91 -23.68 24.37
N PHE A 151 -15.87 -23.92 25.28
CA PHE A 151 -16.27 -22.98 26.33
C PHE A 151 -15.83 -23.39 27.75
N ILE A 152 -15.17 -24.55 27.93
CA ILE A 152 -14.72 -25.00 29.26
C ILE A 152 -13.64 -24.04 29.78
N GLY A 153 -13.93 -23.33 30.88
CA GLY A 153 -13.01 -22.38 31.52
C GLY A 153 -13.04 -20.96 30.96
N VAL A 154 -13.87 -20.68 29.95
CA VAL A 154 -14.07 -19.33 29.38
C VAL A 154 -15.27 -18.63 30.03
N VAL A 155 -16.31 -19.39 30.36
CA VAL A 155 -17.47 -18.92 31.12
C VAL A 155 -17.22 -19.14 32.62
N PRO A 156 -17.31 -18.12 33.47
CA PRO A 156 -17.31 -18.33 34.91
C PRO A 156 -18.52 -19.19 35.28
N ASP A 157 -18.33 -20.14 36.21
CA ASP A 157 -19.43 -20.95 36.75
C ASP A 157 -20.46 -20.00 37.37
N VAL A 158 -21.68 -19.99 36.81
CA VAL A 158 -22.83 -19.20 37.30
C VAL A 158 -23.60 -19.94 38.39
#